data_AF-A0A7W7PR27-F1
#
_entry.id   AF-A0A7W7PR27-F1
#
_cell.length_a   1.000
_cell.length_b   1.000
_cell.length_c   1.000
_cell.angle_alpha   90.00
_cell.angle_beta   90.00
_cell.angle_gamma   90.00
#
_symmetry.space_group_name_H-M   'P 1'
#
loop_
_entity.id
_entity.type
_entity.pdbx_description
1 polymer ?
#
loop_
_entity_poly.entity_id
_entity_poly.type
_entity_poly.pdbx_seq_one_letter_code
_entity_poly.pdbx_strand_id
1 'polypeptide(L)' 'MTMANAAAPRAEAIRAFRAVPNGFGTVGGLMTPSPGLRRAAIVKAYAADVEEPYVS' A
#
# COMPACT_ATOMS: atom_id res chain seq x y z
N MET A 1 -12.34 13.05 -0.09
CA MET A 1 -11.00 13.36 -0.62
C MET A 1 -10.04 13.31 0.54
N THR A 2 -9.17 12.31 0.59
CA THR A 2 -8.20 12.13 1.66
C THR A 2 -7.09 13.18 1.54
N MET A 3 -6.48 13.59 2.67
CA MET A 3 -5.34 14.53 2.70
C MET A 3 -4.23 14.17 1.69
N ALA A 4 -4.06 12.87 1.39
CA ALA A 4 -3.08 12.38 0.41
C ALA A 4 -3.23 12.98 -0.99
N ASN A 5 -4.44 13.32 -1.44
CA ASN A 5 -4.69 13.91 -2.76
C ASN A 5 -4.87 15.43 -2.69
N ALA A 6 -4.76 16.06 -1.52
CA ALA A 6 -5.07 17.47 -1.35
C ALA A 6 -4.14 18.41 -2.15
N ALA A 7 -2.89 18.00 -2.35
CA ALA A 7 -1.89 18.76 -3.11
C ALA A 7 -1.66 18.22 -4.54
N ALA A 8 -2.29 17.12 -4.93
CA ALA A 8 -2.04 16.45 -6.20
C ALA A 8 -2.99 16.94 -7.31
N PRO A 9 -2.48 17.24 -8.52
CA PRO A 9 -3.34 17.42 -9.69
C PRO A 9 -4.22 16.19 -9.93
N ARG A 10 -5.40 16.37 -10.54
CA ARG A 10 -6.35 15.27 -10.78
C ARG A 10 -5.73 14.08 -11.53
N ALA A 11 -4.83 14.33 -12.47
CA ALA A 11 -4.15 13.29 -13.24
C ALA A 11 -3.16 12.46 -12.42
N GLU A 12 -2.69 12.97 -11.28
CA GLU A 12 -1.72 12.33 -10.38
C GLU A 12 -2.36 11.87 -9.07
N ALA A 13 -3.65 12.16 -8.87
CA ALA A 13 -4.38 11.75 -7.68
C ALA A 13 -4.39 10.22 -7.57
N ILE A 14 -4.10 9.73 -6.37
CA ILE A 14 -4.16 8.29 -6.07
C ILE A 14 -5.61 7.85 -6.25
N ARG A 15 -5.83 6.87 -7.14
CA ARG A 15 -7.17 6.37 -7.48
C ARG A 15 -7.87 5.73 -6.27
N ALA A 16 -7.14 4.91 -5.52
CA ALA A 16 -7.59 4.30 -4.28
C ALA A 16 -6.39 3.88 -3.43
N PHE A 17 -6.55 3.91 -2.11
CA PHE A 17 -5.58 3.36 -1.18
C PHE A 17 -6.25 3.00 0.14
N ARG A 18 -5.60 2.12 0.90
CA ARG A 18 -6.01 1.71 2.24
C ARG A 18 -4.85 1.94 3.21
N ALA A 19 -5.13 2.58 4.35
CA ALA A 19 -4.18 2.63 5.44
C ALA A 19 -4.22 1.30 6.21
N VAL A 20 -3.06 0.66 6.36
CA VAL A 20 -2.94 -0.57 7.15
C VAL A 20 -2.58 -0.21 8.60
N PRO A 21 -3.20 -0.85 9.61
CA PRO A 21 -2.99 -0.49 11.01
C PRO A 21 -1.58 -0.83 11.51
N ASN A 22 -0.94 -1.82 10.88
CA ASN A 22 0.41 -2.26 11.22
C ASN A 22 1.39 -1.90 10.10
N GLY A 23 2.55 -1.35 10.48
CA GLY A 23 3.65 -1.13 9.54
C GLY A 23 4.27 -2.44 9.04
N PHE A 24 5.02 -2.37 7.94
CA PHE A 24 5.81 -3.50 7.49
C PHE A 24 6.97 -3.75 8.45
N GLY A 25 7.26 -5.02 8.69
CA GLY A 25 8.34 -5.44 9.58
C GLY A 25 9.16 -6.57 9.01
N THR A 26 10.35 -6.75 9.56
CA THR A 26 11.26 -7.86 9.25
C THR A 26 10.71 -9.19 9.77
N VAL A 27 10.10 -9.21 10.95
CA VAL A 27 9.50 -10.42 11.58
C VAL A 27 8.42 -11.05 10.69
N GLY A 28 7.61 -10.22 10.01
CA GLY A 28 6.58 -10.67 9.08
C GLY A 28 7.11 -11.00 7.67
N GLY A 29 8.42 -10.91 7.44
CA GLY A 29 9.00 -11.14 6.11
C GLY A 29 8.56 -10.13 5.04
N LEU A 30 8.03 -8.97 5.46
CA LEU A 30 7.60 -7.89 4.56
C LEU A 30 8.70 -6.87 4.30
N MET A 31 9.76 -6.91 5.10
CA MET A 31 11.00 -6.15 4.89
C MET A 31 12.18 -7.08 4.72
N THR A 32 13.23 -6.59 4.05
CA THR A 32 14.55 -7.22 4.10
C THR A 32 15.18 -6.95 5.47
N PRO A 33 16.24 -7.67 5.88
CA PRO A 33 16.98 -7.33 7.10
C PRO A 33 17.63 -5.94 7.05
N SER A 34 17.81 -5.38 5.84
CA SER A 34 18.14 -3.96 5.58
C SER A 34 16.83 -3.17 5.36
N PRO A 35 16.82 -1.82 5.29
CA PRO A 35 15.56 -1.04 5.28
C PRO A 35 14.71 -1.14 3.98
N GLY A 36 14.82 -2.23 3.21
CA GLY A 36 14.08 -2.44 1.97
C GLY A 36 12.74 -3.15 2.19
N LEU A 37 11.70 -2.72 1.47
CA LEU A 37 10.42 -3.42 1.40
C LEU A 37 10.50 -4.61 0.44
N ARG A 38 9.92 -5.75 0.83
CA ARG A 38 9.75 -6.92 -0.05
C ARG A 38 8.42 -6.79 -0.80
N ARG A 39 8.41 -5.99 -1.87
CA ARG A 39 7.19 -5.68 -2.65
C ARG A 39 6.35 -6.91 -2.99
N ALA A 40 6.96 -7.98 -3.50
CA ALA A 40 6.23 -9.19 -3.86
C ALA A 40 5.54 -9.86 -2.65
N ALA A 41 6.20 -9.88 -1.49
CA ALA A 41 5.62 -10.43 -0.27
C ALA A 41 4.46 -9.55 0.25
N ILE A 42 4.62 -8.22 0.17
CA ILE A 42 3.57 -7.26 0.54
C ILE A 42 2.36 -7.40 -0.38
N VAL A 43 2.55 -7.40 -1.71
CA VAL A 43 1.45 -7.58 -2.66
C VAL A 43 0.71 -8.89 -2.41
N LYS A 44 1.44 -9.97 -2.12
CA LYS A 44 0.82 -11.26 -1.77
C LYS A 44 0.03 -11.20 -0.46
N ALA A 45 0.57 -10.57 0.57
CA ALA A 45 -0.07 -10.47 1.88
C ALA A 45 -1.33 -9.60 1.87
N TYR A 46 -1.37 -8.58 1.00
CA TYR A 46 -2.46 -7.61 0.89
C TYR A 46 -3.22 -7.71 -0.44
N ALA A 47 -3.20 -8.88 -1.11
CA ALA A 47 -3.78 -9.03 -2.44
C ALA A 47 -5.27 -8.66 -2.47
N ALA A 48 -6.03 -9.07 -1.45
CA ALA A 48 -7.44 -8.75 -1.33
C ALA A 48 -7.68 -7.23 -1.17
N ASP A 49 -6.89 -6.58 -0.31
CA ASP A 49 -6.98 -5.13 -0.09
C ASP A 49 -6.58 -4.31 -1.33
N VAL A 50 -5.67 -4.84 -2.13
CA VAL A 50 -5.25 -4.21 -3.39
C VAL A 50 -6.32 -4.35 -4.46
N GLU A 51 -6.95 -5.52 -4.59
CA GLU A 51 -7.95 -5.80 -5.64
C GLU A 51 -9.32 -5.15 -5.38
N GLU A 52 -9.77 -5.12 -4.12
CA GLU A 52 -11.07 -4.55 -3.70
C GLU A 52 -11.42 -3.20 -4.37
N PRO A 53 -10.55 -2.18 -4.40
CA PRO A 53 -10.87 -0.91 -5.04
C PRO A 53 -10.91 -0.92 -6.57
N TYR A 54 -10.38 -1.95 -7.24
CA TYR A 54 -10.39 -2.05 -8.70
C TYR A 54 -11.61 -2.79 -9.25
N VAL A 55 -12.29 -3.59 -8.42
CA VAL A 55 -13.48 -4.35 -8.79
C VAL A 55 -14.79 -3.67 -8.42
N SER A 56 -14.74 -2.46 -7.83
CA SER A 56 -15.89 -1.62 -7.47
C SER A 56 -16.15 -0.49 -8.45
#